data_AF-A0A1W2DFH7-F1
#
_entry.id   AF-A0A1W2DFH7-F1
#
_cell.length_a   1.000
_cell.length_b   1.000
_cell.length_c   1.000
_cell.angle_alpha   90.00
_cell.angle_beta   90.00
_cell.angle_gamma   90.00
#
_symmetry.space_group_name_H-M   'P 1'
#
loop_
_entity.id
_entity.type
_entity.pdbx_description
1 polymer ?
#
loop_
_entity_poly.entity_id
_entity_poly.type
_entity_poly.pdbx_seq_one_letter_code
_entity_poly.pdbx_strand_id
1 'polypeptide(L)'
;MGTMFKKDGTLNFPDMEEQVRHQAIRKDHKSVVKSAFCPQGHDLMSSVKIDGYKGIHFIYQEQKTGREADIVITAVVGDCTKVYLNGEPFQKDEIVNVLCPTCREALPNHGLCECGVHDYLFFLDQKLSMDCAQTFCARIGCVSGSKLHLSRDDASVIEQMESHVVTAGYCSNGHSLISDVKIDQYPGIGLIYKSLDQEKEAEIVISATIGETHKAILKGEAFEKGEAVNVCCPTCREELPILFDCRCGAPIYMFFLDRDLHFNRGQAFCSRVGCAESSRTLLSKQALKEFMVTQIP
;
A
#
# COMPACT_ATOMS: atom_id res chain seq x y z
N MET A 1 8.01 -7.25 43.21
CA MET A 1 6.85 -7.98 42.65
C MET A 1 5.74 -6.97 42.41
N GLY A 2 5.50 -6.58 41.16
CA GLY A 2 4.41 -5.68 40.79
C GLY A 2 3.10 -6.44 40.63
N THR A 3 1.99 -5.91 41.16
CA THR A 3 0.67 -6.52 41.03
C THR A 3 0.16 -6.37 39.60
N MET A 4 -0.13 -7.50 38.95
CA MET A 4 -0.59 -7.64 37.55
C MET A 4 -1.98 -7.02 37.30
N PHE A 5 -2.71 -6.67 38.36
CA PHE A 5 -4.05 -6.10 38.33
C PHE A 5 -4.13 -4.82 39.16
N LYS A 6 -4.89 -3.84 38.66
CA LYS A 6 -5.31 -2.65 39.42
C LYS A 6 -6.39 -3.06 40.43
N LYS A 7 -6.63 -2.20 41.43
CA LYS A 7 -7.63 -2.45 42.49
C LYS A 7 -9.07 -2.58 41.99
N ASP A 8 -9.35 -2.15 40.76
CA ASP A 8 -10.63 -2.25 40.07
C ASP A 8 -10.77 -3.52 39.21
N GLY A 9 -9.79 -4.43 39.25
CA GLY A 9 -9.79 -5.67 38.46
C GLY A 9 -9.28 -5.51 37.03
N THR A 10 -8.89 -4.30 36.60
CA THR A 10 -8.33 -4.10 35.26
C THR A 10 -6.83 -4.46 35.21
N LEU A 11 -6.38 -5.05 34.10
CA LEU A 11 -4.99 -5.45 33.91
C LEU A 11 -4.07 -4.22 33.87
N ASN A 12 -2.98 -4.28 34.64
CA ASN A 12 -1.97 -3.23 34.69
C ASN A 12 -1.03 -3.39 33.49
N PHE A 13 -1.29 -2.70 32.38
CA PHE A 13 -0.37 -2.62 31.25
C PHE A 13 0.63 -1.49 31.50
N PRO A 14 1.93 -1.78 31.73
CA PRO A 14 2.94 -0.72 31.77
C PRO A 14 3.02 -0.04 30.40
N ASP A 15 2.97 1.29 30.39
CA ASP A 15 3.19 2.18 29.22
C ASP A 15 4.64 2.10 28.74
N MET A 16 5.06 0.93 28.24
CA MET A 16 6.24 0.77 27.37
C MET A 16 5.82 0.81 25.89
N GLU A 17 4.76 1.57 25.56
CA GLU A 17 4.11 1.58 24.25
C GLU A 17 4.93 2.27 23.14
N GLU A 18 5.87 3.15 23.49
CA GLU A 18 6.55 3.99 22.48
C GLU A 18 7.87 3.40 21.98
N GLN A 19 8.63 2.71 22.83
CA GLN A 19 9.96 2.19 22.46
C GLN A 19 9.92 0.97 21.54
N VAL A 20 8.92 0.09 21.68
CA VAL A 20 8.82 -1.14 20.85
C VAL A 20 8.11 -0.87 19.52
N ARG A 21 7.17 0.08 19.47
CA ARG A 21 6.63 0.61 18.21
C ARG A 21 7.75 1.04 17.26
N HIS A 22 8.77 1.74 17.78
CA HIS A 22 9.86 2.26 16.96
C HIS A 22 10.86 1.22 16.42
N GLN A 23 10.91 -0.01 16.94
CA GLN A 23 11.87 -1.03 16.49
C GLN A 23 11.31 -1.99 15.43
N ALA A 24 10.03 -2.36 15.55
CA ALA A 24 9.37 -3.33 14.66
C ALA A 24 8.38 -2.72 13.66
N ILE A 25 7.98 -1.46 13.86
CA ILE A 25 7.17 -0.70 12.92
C ILE A 25 7.86 0.62 12.63
N ARG A 26 8.33 0.78 11.40
CA ARG A 26 8.90 2.05 10.95
C ARG A 26 7.78 2.96 10.48
N LYS A 27 7.74 4.20 10.98
CA LYS A 27 6.96 5.27 10.36
C LYS A 27 7.64 5.65 9.05
N ASP A 28 6.90 5.58 7.97
CA ASP A 28 7.32 6.05 6.66
C ASP A 28 6.35 7.12 6.17
N HIS A 29 6.90 8.22 5.67
CA HIS A 29 6.11 9.37 5.25
C HIS A 29 5.84 9.27 3.74
N LYS A 30 4.63 8.83 3.37
CA LYS A 30 4.17 8.91 1.99
C LYS A 30 3.69 10.33 1.72
N SER A 31 4.18 10.94 0.66
CA SER A 31 3.70 12.25 0.21
C SER A 31 2.58 12.05 -0.80
N VAL A 32 1.39 12.58 -0.52
CA VAL A 32 0.21 12.43 -1.39
C VAL A 32 -0.19 13.79 -1.95
N VAL A 33 -0.30 13.89 -3.28
CA VAL A 33 -0.76 15.09 -3.98
C VAL A 33 -2.25 15.32 -3.72
N LYS A 34 -2.62 16.52 -3.25
CA LYS A 34 -4.03 16.88 -3.01
C LYS A 34 -4.72 17.46 -4.23
N SER A 35 -3.94 18.08 -5.11
CA SER A 35 -4.41 18.83 -6.26
C SER A 35 -3.40 18.74 -7.39
N ALA A 36 -3.91 18.62 -8.60
CA ALA A 36 -3.12 18.57 -9.81
C ALA A 36 -3.84 19.39 -10.88
N PHE A 37 -3.10 20.21 -11.62
CA PHE A 37 -3.65 21.12 -12.62
C PHE A 37 -2.84 21.05 -13.91
N CYS A 38 -3.54 21.14 -15.04
CA CYS A 38 -2.89 21.31 -16.33
C CYS A 38 -2.42 22.77 -16.55
N PRO A 39 -1.68 23.07 -17.63
CA PRO A 39 -1.21 24.43 -17.92
C PRO A 39 -2.31 25.46 -18.16
N GLN A 40 -3.52 24.99 -18.45
CA GLN A 40 -4.71 25.84 -18.61
C GLN A 40 -5.49 25.97 -17.30
N GLY A 41 -5.00 25.43 -16.18
CA GLY A 41 -5.63 25.52 -14.86
C GLY A 41 -6.78 24.54 -14.62
N HIS A 42 -7.05 23.60 -15.53
CA HIS A 42 -8.06 22.56 -15.30
C HIS A 42 -7.60 21.57 -14.24
N ASP A 43 -8.51 21.21 -13.33
CA ASP A 43 -8.30 20.18 -12.32
C ASP A 43 -8.13 18.81 -12.99
N LEU A 44 -7.06 18.12 -12.60
CA LEU A 44 -6.68 16.78 -13.06
C LEU A 44 -7.00 15.71 -12.01
N MET A 45 -7.54 16.06 -10.85
CA MET A 45 -7.87 15.08 -9.83
C MET A 45 -9.10 14.25 -10.24
N SER A 46 -8.96 12.93 -10.15
CA SER A 46 -10.03 11.97 -10.43
C SER A 46 -10.88 11.66 -9.20
N SER A 47 -12.11 11.20 -9.44
CA SER A 47 -12.94 10.57 -8.41
C SER A 47 -12.54 9.11 -8.14
N VAL A 48 -11.80 8.49 -9.07
CA VAL A 48 -11.29 7.12 -8.94
C VAL A 48 -10.23 7.07 -7.85
N LYS A 49 -10.35 6.09 -6.96
CA LYS A 49 -9.42 5.87 -5.85
C LYS A 49 -8.44 4.74 -6.16
N ILE A 50 -7.16 4.99 -5.90
CA ILE A 50 -6.07 4.00 -5.92
C ILE A 50 -5.49 3.99 -4.51
N ASP A 51 -5.51 2.84 -3.86
CA ASP A 51 -5.08 2.65 -2.46
C ASP A 51 -5.72 3.64 -1.47
N GLY A 52 -6.99 3.97 -1.71
CA GLY A 52 -7.78 4.88 -0.89
C GLY A 52 -7.61 6.37 -1.22
N TYR A 53 -6.65 6.74 -2.07
CA TYR A 53 -6.36 8.12 -2.48
C TYR A 53 -6.99 8.45 -3.82
N LYS A 54 -7.43 9.70 -4.01
CA LYS A 54 -7.86 10.18 -5.32
C LYS A 54 -6.69 10.08 -6.29
N GLY A 55 -6.90 9.50 -7.46
CA GLY A 55 -5.88 9.48 -8.49
C GLY A 55 -5.83 10.76 -9.32
N ILE A 56 -4.85 10.86 -10.20
CA ILE A 56 -4.65 11.96 -11.15
C ILE A 56 -4.96 11.45 -12.56
N HIS A 57 -5.85 12.14 -13.26
CA HIS A 57 -6.46 11.75 -14.53
C HIS A 57 -5.73 12.39 -15.72
N PHE A 58 -5.35 11.53 -16.68
CA PHE A 58 -4.72 11.93 -17.93
C PHE A 58 -5.29 11.16 -19.12
N ILE A 59 -5.10 11.70 -20.31
CA ILE A 59 -5.19 10.95 -21.55
C ILE A 59 -3.77 10.69 -22.05
N TYR A 60 -3.44 9.42 -22.26
CA TYR A 60 -2.19 9.01 -22.89
C TYR A 60 -2.44 8.80 -24.38
N GLN A 61 -1.55 9.33 -25.21
CA GLN A 61 -1.61 9.17 -26.66
C GLN A 61 -0.26 8.66 -27.19
N GLU A 62 -0.21 7.48 -27.78
CA GLU A 62 1.03 6.93 -28.35
C GLU A 62 1.51 7.77 -29.53
N GLN A 63 2.80 8.14 -29.52
CA GLN A 63 3.36 9.02 -30.56
C GLN A 63 3.37 8.43 -31.97
N LYS A 64 3.43 7.10 -32.11
CA LYS A 64 3.56 6.43 -33.41
C LYS A 64 2.22 6.19 -34.09
N THR A 65 1.24 5.71 -33.34
CA THR A 65 -0.05 5.26 -33.88
C THR A 65 -1.16 6.28 -33.64
N GLY A 66 -0.96 7.23 -32.72
CA GLY A 66 -2.01 8.11 -32.22
C GLY A 66 -3.04 7.41 -31.33
N ARG A 67 -2.79 6.14 -30.94
CA ARG A 67 -3.68 5.38 -30.06
C ARG A 67 -3.80 6.08 -28.71
N GLU A 68 -5.03 6.27 -28.26
CA GLU A 68 -5.33 6.92 -26.98
C GLU A 68 -5.84 5.94 -25.93
N ALA A 69 -5.49 6.20 -24.67
CA ALA A 69 -6.11 5.57 -23.52
C ALA A 69 -6.35 6.61 -22.42
N ASP A 70 -7.47 6.44 -21.73
CA ASP A 70 -7.85 7.23 -20.57
C ASP A 70 -7.30 6.54 -19.31
N ILE A 71 -6.50 7.25 -18.53
CA ILE A 71 -5.76 6.68 -17.42
C ILE A 71 -5.86 7.51 -16.14
N VAL A 72 -5.85 6.82 -15.00
CA VAL A 72 -5.72 7.43 -13.68
C VAL A 72 -4.47 6.87 -13.02
N ILE A 73 -3.57 7.73 -12.57
CA ILE A 73 -2.40 7.33 -11.79
C ILE A 73 -2.62 7.64 -10.31
N THR A 74 -1.91 6.93 -9.44
CA THR A 74 -1.86 7.24 -8.00
C THR A 74 -1.39 8.68 -7.73
N ALA A 75 -1.97 9.34 -6.73
CA ALA A 75 -1.48 10.63 -6.24
C ALA A 75 -0.33 10.49 -5.22
N VAL A 76 0.06 9.27 -4.88
CA VAL A 76 1.19 9.01 -3.99
C VAL A 76 2.49 9.24 -4.76
N VAL A 77 3.32 10.14 -4.28
CA VAL A 77 4.60 10.49 -4.90
C VAL A 77 5.53 9.27 -4.88
N GLY A 78 6.09 8.92 -6.04
CA GLY A 78 7.00 7.79 -6.22
C GLY A 78 6.30 6.45 -6.48
N ASP A 79 4.98 6.38 -6.31
CA ASP A 79 4.19 5.22 -6.72
C ASP A 79 3.85 5.34 -8.21
N CYS A 80 3.96 4.22 -8.93
CA CYS A 80 3.80 4.13 -10.38
C CYS A 80 2.51 3.41 -10.78
N THR A 81 1.61 3.14 -9.83
CA THR A 81 0.33 2.45 -10.04
C THR A 81 -0.59 3.26 -10.96
N LYS A 82 -1.21 2.58 -11.92
CA LYS A 82 -2.10 3.18 -12.93
C LYS A 82 -3.32 2.29 -13.17
N VAL A 83 -4.46 2.91 -13.41
CA VAL A 83 -5.72 2.29 -13.78
C VAL A 83 -6.15 2.83 -15.14
N TYR A 84 -6.44 1.94 -16.07
CA TYR A 84 -6.98 2.30 -17.38
C TYR A 84 -8.50 2.37 -17.29
N LEU A 85 -9.08 3.55 -17.55
CA LEU A 85 -10.53 3.75 -17.56
C LEU A 85 -11.12 3.38 -18.92
N ASN A 86 -10.38 3.65 -19.99
CA ASN A 86 -10.77 3.33 -21.36
C ASN A 86 -9.53 3.19 -22.25
N GLY A 87 -9.64 2.42 -23.33
CA GLY A 87 -8.53 2.10 -24.24
C GLY A 87 -7.71 0.90 -23.79
N GLU A 88 -6.86 0.42 -24.69
CA GLU A 88 -5.98 -0.71 -24.42
C GLU A 88 -4.74 -0.29 -23.64
N PRO A 89 -4.23 -1.14 -22.73
CA PRO A 89 -2.98 -0.87 -22.04
C PRO A 89 -1.80 -0.63 -22.99
N PHE A 90 -0.93 0.31 -22.63
CA PHE A 90 0.33 0.51 -23.34
C PHE A 90 1.35 -0.55 -22.93
N GLN A 91 2.18 -0.99 -23.87
CA GLN A 91 3.26 -1.92 -23.58
C GLN A 91 4.45 -1.19 -22.95
N LYS A 92 5.30 -1.95 -22.27
CA LYS A 92 6.55 -1.45 -21.70
C LYS A 92 7.39 -0.80 -22.81
N ASP A 93 8.05 0.31 -22.48
CA ASP A 93 8.92 1.12 -23.34
C ASP A 93 8.21 1.92 -24.45
N GLU A 94 6.88 1.85 -24.55
CA GLU A 94 6.11 2.78 -25.40
C GLU A 94 6.25 4.22 -24.88
N ILE A 95 6.25 5.19 -25.82
CA ILE A 95 6.38 6.62 -25.54
C ILE A 95 5.04 7.29 -25.84
N VAL A 96 4.50 7.97 -24.84
CA VAL A 96 3.18 8.61 -24.91
C VAL A 96 3.31 10.12 -24.78
N ASN A 97 2.44 10.84 -25.48
CA ASN A 97 2.09 12.21 -25.14
C ASN A 97 1.05 12.17 -24.03
N VAL A 98 1.14 13.12 -23.10
CA VAL A 98 0.20 13.20 -21.99
C VAL A 98 -0.65 14.44 -22.16
N LEU A 99 -1.96 14.25 -22.23
CA LEU A 99 -2.93 15.29 -22.51
C LEU A 99 -3.87 15.50 -21.32
N CYS A 100 -4.33 16.75 -21.16
CA CYS A 100 -5.39 17.08 -20.21
C CYS A 100 -6.72 16.44 -20.65
N PRO A 101 -7.46 15.75 -19.76
CA PRO A 101 -8.75 15.15 -20.10
C PRO A 101 -9.83 16.19 -20.46
N THR A 102 -9.70 17.41 -19.94
CA THR A 102 -10.69 18.49 -20.15
C THR A 102 -10.43 19.29 -21.42
N CYS A 103 -9.22 19.82 -21.60
CA CYS A 103 -8.89 20.70 -22.74
C CYS A 103 -8.08 20.02 -23.85
N ARG A 104 -7.63 18.77 -23.65
CA ARG A 104 -6.80 17.99 -24.59
C ARG A 104 -5.44 18.61 -24.94
N GLU A 105 -5.09 19.72 -24.31
CA GLU A 105 -3.76 20.31 -24.43
C GLU A 105 -2.71 19.36 -23.87
N ALA A 106 -1.58 19.23 -24.58
CA ALA A 106 -0.47 18.44 -24.11
C ALA A 106 0.16 19.10 -22.88
N LEU A 107 0.56 18.28 -21.91
CA LEU A 107 1.31 18.78 -20.77
C LEU A 107 2.68 19.33 -21.23
N PRO A 108 3.24 20.32 -20.52
CA PRO A 108 4.52 20.90 -20.88
C PRO A 108 5.63 19.89 -20.63
N ASN A 109 6.63 19.96 -21.50
CA ASN A 109 7.86 19.22 -21.38
C ASN A 109 8.81 19.94 -20.42
N HIS A 110 9.25 19.28 -19.37
CA HIS A 110 10.17 19.84 -18.39
C HIS A 110 11.65 19.63 -18.76
N GLY A 111 11.95 18.56 -19.50
CA GLY A 111 13.31 18.14 -19.78
C GLY A 111 13.41 16.69 -20.21
N LEU A 112 14.61 16.12 -20.14
CA LEU A 112 14.86 14.72 -20.42
C LEU A 112 14.98 13.92 -19.12
N CYS A 113 14.23 12.84 -19.05
CA CYS A 113 14.45 11.76 -18.11
C CYS A 113 15.82 11.12 -18.35
N GLU A 114 16.37 10.45 -17.33
CA GLU A 114 17.61 9.67 -17.43
C GLU A 114 17.54 8.56 -18.49
N CYS A 115 16.35 8.07 -18.82
CA CYS A 115 16.17 7.10 -19.89
C CYS A 115 16.21 7.72 -21.31
N GLY A 116 16.45 9.03 -21.41
CA GLY A 116 16.57 9.79 -22.67
C GLY A 116 15.23 10.19 -23.31
N VAL A 117 14.12 10.08 -22.58
CA VAL A 117 12.78 10.47 -23.05
C VAL A 117 12.30 11.68 -22.27
N HIS A 118 11.39 12.47 -22.82
CA HIS A 118 10.85 13.66 -22.17
C HIS A 118 10.09 13.36 -20.87
N ASP A 119 10.28 14.23 -19.88
CA ASP A 119 9.47 14.30 -18.68
C ASP A 119 8.36 15.34 -18.88
N TYR A 120 7.11 14.94 -18.63
CA TYR A 120 5.96 15.83 -18.61
C TYR A 120 5.74 16.40 -17.22
N LEU A 121 5.21 17.62 -17.14
CA LEU A 121 4.92 18.27 -15.87
C LEU A 121 3.44 18.63 -15.71
N PHE A 122 2.96 18.56 -14.47
CA PHE A 122 1.70 19.18 -14.07
C PHE A 122 1.91 19.98 -12.79
N PHE A 123 1.02 20.95 -12.56
CA PHE A 123 1.13 21.88 -11.45
C PHE A 123 0.34 21.35 -10.26
N LEU A 124 0.84 21.57 -9.05
CA LEU A 124 0.17 21.14 -7.82
C LEU A 124 -0.70 22.26 -7.22
N ASP A 125 -0.58 23.48 -7.74
CA ASP A 125 -1.38 24.64 -7.36
C ASP A 125 -2.01 25.34 -8.59
N GLN A 126 -3.02 26.19 -8.33
CA GLN A 126 -3.65 27.01 -9.37
C GLN A 126 -2.82 28.23 -9.77
N LYS A 127 -1.71 28.51 -9.08
CA LYS A 127 -0.80 29.59 -9.49
C LYS A 127 0.05 29.16 -10.69
N LEU A 128 0.07 27.85 -10.97
CA LEU A 128 0.83 27.23 -12.06
C LEU A 128 2.33 27.54 -11.91
N SER A 129 2.80 27.52 -10.67
CA SER A 129 4.20 27.78 -10.36
C SER A 129 5.06 26.54 -10.66
N MET A 130 6.16 26.74 -11.37
CA MET A 130 7.15 25.69 -11.60
C MET A 130 7.80 25.17 -10.31
N ASP A 131 7.77 25.98 -9.25
CA ASP A 131 8.27 25.63 -7.92
C ASP A 131 7.32 24.69 -7.15
N CYS A 132 6.13 24.46 -7.70
CA CYS A 132 5.06 23.64 -7.13
C CYS A 132 4.50 22.71 -8.23
N ALA A 133 5.34 21.82 -8.74
CA ALA A 133 5.03 20.94 -9.86
C ALA A 133 5.55 19.51 -9.65
N GLN A 134 4.92 18.55 -10.31
CA GLN A 134 5.43 17.17 -10.38
C GLN A 134 5.71 16.80 -11.82
N THR A 135 6.82 16.10 -12.02
CA THR A 135 7.25 15.60 -13.32
C THR A 135 7.17 14.08 -13.37
N PHE A 136 6.90 13.54 -14.55
CA PHE A 136 6.90 12.11 -14.78
C PHE A 136 7.30 11.76 -16.21
N CYS A 137 7.90 10.58 -16.36
CA CYS A 137 8.48 10.14 -17.62
C CYS A 137 7.41 9.68 -18.61
N ALA A 138 7.54 10.14 -19.86
CA ALA A 138 6.67 9.74 -20.96
C ALA A 138 6.85 8.29 -21.41
N ARG A 139 7.89 7.58 -20.95
CA ARG A 139 8.12 6.17 -21.26
C ARG A 139 7.38 5.28 -20.27
N ILE A 140 6.54 4.39 -20.79
CA ILE A 140 5.80 3.41 -20.00
C ILE A 140 6.77 2.41 -19.35
N GLY A 141 6.74 2.31 -18.02
CA GLY A 141 7.58 1.40 -17.25
C GLY A 141 8.99 1.92 -16.92
N CYS A 142 9.23 3.23 -17.09
CA CYS A 142 10.48 3.85 -16.62
C CYS A 142 10.57 3.80 -15.09
N VAL A 143 11.70 3.31 -14.57
CA VAL A 143 11.97 3.21 -13.12
C VAL A 143 12.30 4.55 -12.47
N SER A 144 12.80 5.52 -13.24
CA SER A 144 13.03 6.90 -12.80
C SER A 144 11.75 7.75 -12.88
N GLY A 145 10.58 7.09 -12.99
CA GLY A 145 9.39 7.56 -13.70
C GLY A 145 8.60 8.71 -13.08
N SER A 146 8.85 9.11 -11.83
CA SER A 146 8.25 10.33 -11.28
C SER A 146 9.25 11.08 -10.38
N LYS A 147 9.37 12.39 -10.59
CA LYS A 147 10.20 13.28 -9.77
C LYS A 147 9.33 14.41 -9.27
N LEU A 148 9.40 14.67 -7.97
CA LEU A 148 8.64 15.74 -7.35
C LEU A 148 9.52 16.99 -7.22
N HIS A 149 9.03 18.12 -7.68
CA HIS A 149 9.69 19.41 -7.54
C HIS A 149 8.88 20.30 -6.59
N LEU A 150 9.33 20.37 -5.34
CA LEU A 150 8.77 21.29 -4.34
C LEU A 150 9.84 22.27 -3.87
N SER A 151 9.44 23.54 -3.78
CA SER A 151 10.08 24.47 -2.85
C SER A 151 9.75 24.07 -1.40
N ARG A 152 10.65 24.38 -0.46
CA ARG A 152 10.54 23.97 0.96
C ARG A 152 9.30 24.49 1.69
N ASP A 153 8.56 25.43 1.12
CA ASP A 153 7.50 26.17 1.81
C ASP A 153 6.06 25.77 1.40
N ASP A 154 5.86 24.91 0.38
CA ASP A 154 4.54 24.56 -0.15
C ASP A 154 3.98 23.23 0.37
N ALA A 155 4.10 22.98 1.68
CA ALA A 155 3.54 21.80 2.35
C ALA A 155 2.00 21.71 2.34
N SER A 156 1.28 22.73 1.83
CA SER A 156 -0.19 22.73 1.79
C SER A 156 -0.79 21.90 0.65
N VAL A 157 -0.03 21.63 -0.41
CA VAL A 157 -0.51 20.86 -1.60
C VAL A 157 -0.23 19.36 -1.49
N ILE A 158 0.59 18.96 -0.52
CA ILE A 158 0.96 17.57 -0.26
C ILE A 158 0.58 17.19 1.16
N GLU A 159 -0.16 16.10 1.30
CA GLU A 159 -0.37 15.47 2.60
C GLU A 159 0.82 14.55 2.88
N GLN A 160 1.54 14.80 3.96
CA GLN A 160 2.40 13.77 4.52
C GLN A 160 1.52 12.78 5.27
N MET A 161 1.41 11.59 4.72
CA MET A 161 0.68 10.49 5.34
C MET A 161 1.67 9.57 6.04
N GLU A 162 1.43 9.37 7.33
CA GLU A 162 2.16 8.38 8.11
C GLU A 162 1.68 6.98 7.70
N SER A 163 2.46 6.34 6.83
CA SER A 163 2.35 4.90 6.63
C SER A 163 3.20 4.17 7.67
N HIS A 164 2.74 3.00 8.09
CA HIS A 164 3.44 2.19 9.06
C HIS A 164 3.95 0.94 8.32
N VAL A 165 5.23 0.63 8.42
CA VAL A 165 5.84 -0.51 7.75
C VAL A 165 6.33 -1.50 8.79
N VAL A 166 5.88 -2.75 8.68
CA VAL A 166 6.32 -3.86 9.53
C VAL A 166 7.76 -4.24 9.15
N THR A 167 8.70 -4.01 10.06
CA THR A 167 10.13 -4.35 9.84
C THR A 167 10.53 -5.66 10.50
N ALA A 168 9.66 -6.23 11.35
CA ALA A 168 9.86 -7.52 11.98
C ALA A 168 8.52 -8.26 12.14
N GLY A 169 8.53 -9.56 11.89
CA GLY A 169 7.38 -10.44 12.06
C GLY A 169 7.84 -11.85 12.39
N TYR A 170 7.20 -12.50 13.36
CA TYR A 170 7.57 -13.81 13.87
C TYR A 170 6.36 -14.72 14.01
N CYS A 171 6.51 -16.02 13.68
CA CYS A 171 5.48 -17.01 14.02
C CYS A 171 5.55 -17.43 15.49
N SER A 172 4.62 -18.29 15.94
CA SER A 172 4.59 -18.83 17.31
C SER A 172 5.85 -19.60 17.72
N ASN A 173 6.62 -20.08 16.74
CA ASN A 173 7.90 -20.75 16.95
C ASN A 173 9.11 -19.79 16.90
N GLY A 174 8.90 -18.48 16.78
CA GLY A 174 9.96 -17.47 16.72
C GLY A 174 10.70 -17.36 15.39
N HIS A 175 10.28 -18.08 14.34
CA HIS A 175 10.86 -17.94 13.00
C HIS A 175 10.47 -16.58 12.40
N SER A 176 11.43 -15.92 11.76
CA SER A 176 11.19 -14.67 11.02
C SER A 176 10.27 -14.93 9.84
N LEU A 177 9.26 -14.10 9.69
CA LEU A 177 8.35 -14.06 8.55
C LEU A 177 8.75 -12.97 7.53
N ILE A 178 9.75 -12.13 7.82
CA ILE A 178 10.24 -11.15 6.85
C ILE A 178 10.95 -11.88 5.71
N SER A 179 10.51 -11.58 4.49
CA SER A 179 11.05 -12.13 3.23
C SER A 179 12.01 -11.14 2.57
N ASP A 180 13.00 -11.66 1.84
CA ASP A 180 13.90 -10.84 1.02
C ASP A 180 13.21 -10.28 -0.24
N VAL A 181 12.03 -10.80 -0.60
CA VAL A 181 11.24 -10.32 -1.74
C VAL A 181 10.61 -8.98 -1.37
N LYS A 182 10.82 -7.98 -2.23
CA LYS A 182 10.29 -6.64 -2.00
C LYS A 182 8.91 -6.45 -2.65
N ILE A 183 7.99 -5.86 -1.89
CA ILE A 183 6.71 -5.32 -2.36
C ILE A 183 6.69 -3.84 -1.96
N ASP A 184 6.39 -2.96 -2.91
CA ASP A 184 6.37 -1.50 -2.69
C ASP A 184 7.68 -0.98 -2.05
N GLN A 185 8.82 -1.48 -2.53
CA GLN A 185 10.19 -1.13 -2.07
C GLN A 185 10.60 -1.71 -0.69
N TYR A 186 9.68 -2.33 0.05
CA TYR A 186 9.94 -2.91 1.37
C TYR A 186 10.04 -4.44 1.34
N PRO A 187 10.92 -5.06 2.16
CA PRO A 187 10.87 -6.50 2.41
C PRO A 187 9.47 -6.92 2.85
N GLY A 188 8.84 -7.83 2.12
CA GLY A 188 7.47 -8.25 2.41
C GLY A 188 7.40 -9.30 3.53
N ILE A 189 6.20 -9.74 3.84
CA ILE A 189 5.95 -10.79 4.84
C ILE A 189 5.65 -12.10 4.11
N GLY A 190 6.54 -13.08 4.25
CA GLY A 190 6.44 -14.41 3.65
C GLY A 190 5.51 -15.34 4.44
N LEU A 191 4.59 -15.97 3.74
CA LEU A 191 3.55 -16.84 4.31
C LEU A 191 3.29 -18.04 3.37
N ILE A 192 2.74 -19.12 3.92
CA ILE A 192 2.13 -20.19 3.13
C ILE A 192 0.62 -20.09 3.29
N TYR A 193 -0.09 -20.06 2.16
CA TYR A 193 -1.54 -20.18 2.10
C TYR A 193 -1.93 -21.60 1.74
N LYS A 194 -2.87 -22.18 2.49
CA LYS A 194 -3.48 -23.47 2.19
C LYS A 194 -4.98 -23.31 2.06
N SER A 195 -5.60 -24.03 1.12
CA SER A 195 -7.06 -24.14 1.10
C SER A 195 -7.56 -24.82 2.37
N LEU A 196 -8.83 -24.60 2.71
CA LEU A 196 -9.44 -25.19 3.92
C LEU A 196 -9.47 -26.73 3.86
N ASP A 197 -9.55 -27.30 2.67
CA ASP A 197 -9.48 -28.75 2.40
C ASP A 197 -8.04 -29.27 2.24
N GLN A 198 -7.04 -28.38 2.27
CA GLN A 198 -5.60 -28.68 2.14
C GLN A 198 -5.14 -29.24 0.80
N GLU A 199 -5.99 -29.27 -0.23
CA GLU A 199 -5.63 -29.75 -1.57
C GLU A 199 -4.76 -28.74 -2.35
N LYS A 200 -4.83 -27.46 -1.96
CA LYS A 200 -4.14 -26.35 -2.62
C LYS A 200 -3.20 -25.62 -1.66
N GLU A 201 -1.97 -25.39 -2.10
CA GLU A 201 -0.95 -24.65 -1.35
C GLU A 201 -0.25 -23.61 -2.24
N ALA A 202 0.04 -22.44 -1.67
CA ALA A 202 0.90 -21.45 -2.28
C ALA A 202 1.82 -20.77 -1.27
N GLU A 203 3.06 -20.55 -1.66
CA GLU A 203 4.00 -19.69 -0.97
C GLU A 203 3.84 -18.27 -1.51
N ILE A 204 3.57 -17.32 -0.61
CA ILE A 204 3.28 -15.94 -0.97
C ILE A 204 4.09 -14.96 -0.14
N VAL A 205 4.18 -13.74 -0.65
CA VAL A 205 4.69 -12.58 0.09
C VAL A 205 3.63 -11.50 0.04
N ILE A 206 3.29 -10.91 1.19
CA ILE A 206 2.37 -9.76 1.28
C ILE A 206 3.14 -8.48 1.60
N SER A 207 2.56 -7.32 1.27
CA SER A 207 3.14 -6.02 1.62
C SER A 207 3.36 -5.91 3.13
N ALA A 208 4.52 -5.39 3.52
CA ALA A 208 4.81 -5.05 4.91
C ALA A 208 4.19 -3.71 5.33
N THR A 209 3.62 -2.96 4.39
CA THR A 209 2.96 -1.69 4.68
C THR A 209 1.55 -1.94 5.21
N ILE A 210 1.30 -1.46 6.42
CA ILE A 210 0.01 -1.48 7.10
C ILE A 210 -1.02 -0.73 6.25
N GLY A 211 -2.11 -1.39 5.86
CA GLY A 211 -3.13 -0.82 4.97
C GLY A 211 -3.13 -1.36 3.55
N GLU A 212 -2.03 -1.95 3.08
CA GLU A 212 -1.89 -2.36 1.69
C GLU A 212 -2.40 -3.78 1.44
N THR A 213 -2.85 -4.05 0.21
CA THR A 213 -3.36 -5.38 -0.20
C THR A 213 -2.47 -6.11 -1.20
N HIS A 214 -1.35 -5.49 -1.58
CA HIS A 214 -0.42 -6.06 -2.54
C HIS A 214 0.19 -7.36 -2.01
N LYS A 215 0.28 -8.33 -2.92
CA LYS A 215 0.88 -9.64 -2.67
C LYS A 215 1.46 -10.22 -3.94
N ALA A 216 2.51 -11.02 -3.79
CA ALA A 216 3.13 -11.79 -4.86
C ALA A 216 3.07 -13.28 -4.51
N ILE A 217 2.77 -14.12 -5.50
CA ILE A 217 2.85 -15.57 -5.35
C ILE A 217 4.25 -15.99 -5.78
N LEU A 218 5.00 -16.62 -4.88
CA LEU A 218 6.34 -17.13 -5.17
C LEU A 218 6.29 -18.52 -5.78
N LYS A 219 5.37 -19.37 -5.28
CA LYS A 219 5.22 -20.76 -5.69
C LYS A 219 3.81 -21.26 -5.43
N GLY A 220 3.32 -22.20 -6.23
CA GLY A 220 2.01 -22.83 -6.05
C GLY A 220 0.90 -22.12 -6.79
N GLU A 221 -0.34 -22.50 -6.49
CA GLU A 221 -1.51 -22.06 -7.24
C GLU A 221 -2.14 -20.78 -6.66
N ALA A 222 -2.57 -19.87 -7.54
CA ALA A 222 -3.21 -18.64 -7.12
C ALA A 222 -4.59 -18.90 -6.49
N PHE A 223 -4.84 -18.30 -5.33
CA PHE A 223 -6.16 -18.29 -4.69
C PHE A 223 -7.06 -17.21 -5.27
N GLU A 224 -8.33 -17.55 -5.48
CA GLU A 224 -9.33 -16.65 -6.06
C GLU A 224 -9.86 -15.65 -5.01
N LYS A 225 -10.37 -14.51 -5.50
CA LYS A 225 -11.00 -13.51 -4.65
C LYS A 225 -12.20 -14.11 -3.92
N GLY A 226 -12.23 -13.97 -2.60
CA GLY A 226 -13.27 -14.50 -1.73
C GLY A 226 -12.94 -15.85 -1.11
N GLU A 227 -11.90 -16.55 -1.55
CA GLU A 227 -11.46 -17.80 -0.90
C GLU A 227 -10.89 -17.52 0.49
N ALA A 228 -11.27 -18.35 1.47
CA ALA A 228 -10.65 -18.35 2.80
C ALA A 228 -9.51 -19.38 2.81
N VAL A 229 -8.40 -19.01 3.44
CA VAL A 229 -7.21 -19.86 3.52
C VAL A 229 -6.79 -20.09 4.96
N ASN A 230 -6.09 -21.19 5.20
CA ASN A 230 -5.26 -21.38 6.39
C ASN A 230 -3.90 -20.73 6.13
N VAL A 231 -3.38 -20.00 7.11
CA VAL A 231 -2.13 -19.25 6.95
C VAL A 231 -1.04 -19.84 7.83
N CYS A 232 0.06 -20.26 7.20
CA CYS A 232 1.15 -20.98 7.86
C CYS A 232 2.49 -20.25 7.75
N CYS A 233 3.39 -20.53 8.70
CA CYS A 233 4.77 -20.09 8.64
C CYS A 233 5.53 -20.80 7.50
N PRO A 234 6.31 -20.08 6.66
CA PRO A 234 7.07 -20.70 5.59
C PRO A 234 8.22 -21.59 6.08
N THR A 235 8.72 -21.37 7.31
CA THR A 235 9.83 -22.15 7.88
C THR A 235 9.38 -23.43 8.57
N CYS A 236 8.44 -23.33 9.52
CA CYS A 236 7.99 -24.50 10.30
C CYS A 236 6.68 -25.11 9.81
N ARG A 237 5.99 -24.48 8.85
CA ARG A 237 4.68 -24.88 8.31
C ARG A 237 3.53 -24.97 9.32
N GLU A 238 3.77 -24.59 10.56
CA GLU A 238 2.72 -24.46 11.55
C GLU A 238 1.79 -23.31 11.18
N GLU A 239 0.51 -23.53 11.42
CA GLU A 239 -0.52 -22.52 11.25
C GLU A 239 -0.31 -21.36 12.24
N LEU A 240 -0.50 -20.13 11.76
CA LEU A 240 -0.41 -18.95 12.61
C LEU A 240 -1.57 -18.91 13.60
N PRO A 241 -1.41 -18.25 14.76
CA PRO A 241 -2.51 -18.10 15.71
C PRO A 241 -3.71 -17.36 15.11
N ILE A 242 -4.90 -17.89 15.37
CA ILE A 242 -6.17 -17.23 15.07
C ILE A 242 -6.58 -16.40 16.28
N LEU A 243 -6.97 -15.14 16.05
CA LEU A 243 -7.46 -14.24 17.09
C LEU A 243 -8.98 -14.36 17.28
N PHE A 244 -9.73 -14.19 16.19
CA PHE A 244 -11.19 -14.22 16.15
C PHE A 244 -11.67 -14.25 14.69
N ASP A 245 -12.97 -14.33 14.45
CA ASP A 245 -13.52 -14.31 13.10
C ASP A 245 -13.75 -12.88 12.58
N CYS A 246 -13.34 -12.63 11.35
CA CYS A 246 -13.66 -11.42 10.62
C CYS A 246 -15.17 -11.33 10.37
N ARG A 247 -15.71 -10.12 10.18
CA ARG A 247 -17.11 -9.91 9.76
C ARG A 247 -17.47 -10.61 8.44
N CYS A 248 -16.47 -10.90 7.60
CA CYS A 248 -16.68 -11.70 6.38
C CYS A 248 -16.77 -13.22 6.64
N GLY A 249 -16.76 -13.64 7.91
CA GLY A 249 -16.84 -15.03 8.34
C GLY A 249 -15.56 -15.86 8.15
N ALA A 250 -14.42 -15.22 7.88
CA ALA A 250 -13.13 -15.91 7.78
C ALA A 250 -12.24 -15.58 8.99
N PRO A 251 -11.33 -16.48 9.40
CA PRO A 251 -10.43 -16.23 10.52
C PRO A 251 -9.54 -14.98 10.33
N ILE A 252 -9.29 -14.28 11.43
CA ILE A 252 -8.24 -13.27 11.55
C ILE A 252 -7.01 -13.96 12.15
N TYR A 253 -5.95 -14.09 11.36
CA TYR A 253 -4.66 -14.60 11.82
C TYR A 253 -3.83 -13.47 12.39
N MET A 254 -2.82 -13.84 13.19
CA MET A 254 -1.80 -12.91 13.65
C MET A 254 -0.39 -13.47 13.56
N PHE A 255 0.59 -12.57 13.47
CA PHE A 255 1.98 -12.87 13.77
C PHE A 255 2.52 -11.86 14.80
N PHE A 256 3.64 -12.19 15.43
CA PHE A 256 4.23 -11.37 16.50
C PHE A 256 5.24 -10.38 15.93
N LEU A 257 5.28 -9.17 16.48
CA LEU A 257 6.23 -8.12 16.08
C LEU A 257 7.53 -8.15 16.91
N ASP A 258 7.58 -8.99 17.94
CA ASP A 258 8.77 -9.26 18.73
C ASP A 258 9.00 -10.76 18.96
N ARG A 259 10.24 -11.12 19.31
CA ARG A 259 10.64 -12.51 19.56
C ARG A 259 10.13 -13.07 20.87
N ASP A 260 9.66 -12.21 21.76
CA ASP A 260 9.09 -12.61 23.05
C ASP A 260 7.63 -13.06 22.90
N LEU A 261 7.08 -12.96 21.68
CA LEU A 261 5.76 -13.47 21.29
C LEU A 261 4.62 -12.87 22.11
N HIS A 262 4.72 -11.59 22.44
CA HIS A 262 3.68 -10.92 23.19
C HIS A 262 2.42 -10.74 22.33
N PHE A 263 1.32 -11.35 22.77
CA PHE A 263 0.03 -11.27 22.05
C PHE A 263 -0.47 -9.86 21.82
N ASN A 264 -0.15 -8.88 22.66
CA ASN A 264 -0.53 -7.47 22.49
C ASN A 264 0.37 -6.69 21.52
N ARG A 265 1.42 -7.33 21.00
CA ARG A 265 2.39 -6.81 20.04
C ARG A 265 2.43 -7.72 18.81
N GLY A 266 1.26 -7.98 18.25
CA GLY A 266 1.13 -8.72 17.01
C GLY A 266 0.39 -7.92 15.96
N GLN A 267 0.61 -8.32 14.71
CA GLN A 267 -0.12 -7.81 13.58
C GLN A 267 -1.17 -8.82 13.17
N ALA A 268 -2.42 -8.37 13.06
CA ALA A 268 -3.56 -9.19 12.66
C ALA A 268 -3.98 -8.91 11.20
N PHE A 269 -4.49 -9.93 10.49
CA PHE A 269 -5.03 -9.81 9.13
C PHE A 269 -6.05 -10.91 8.83
N CYS A 270 -7.01 -10.62 7.95
CA CYS A 270 -8.03 -11.58 7.52
C CYS A 270 -7.49 -12.58 6.50
N SER A 271 -7.89 -13.85 6.65
CA SER A 271 -7.49 -14.93 5.75
C SER A 271 -8.30 -15.04 4.48
N ARG A 272 -9.34 -14.22 4.30
CA ARG A 272 -10.12 -14.20 3.06
C ARG A 272 -9.43 -13.33 2.01
N VAL A 273 -9.11 -13.93 0.87
CA VAL A 273 -8.45 -13.26 -0.24
C VAL A 273 -9.30 -12.11 -0.76
N GLY A 274 -8.77 -10.89 -0.71
CA GLY A 274 -9.45 -9.68 -1.19
C GLY A 274 -10.53 -9.15 -0.26
N CYS A 275 -10.51 -9.53 1.02
CA CYS A 275 -11.35 -8.91 2.05
C CYS A 275 -10.91 -7.45 2.30
N ALA A 276 -11.84 -6.50 2.37
CA ALA A 276 -11.51 -5.12 2.74
C ALA A 276 -11.00 -4.98 4.18
N GLU A 277 -11.24 -5.99 5.04
CA GLU A 277 -10.69 -6.04 6.39
C GLU A 277 -9.34 -6.79 6.43
N SER A 278 -8.91 -7.44 5.34
CA SER A 278 -7.53 -7.96 5.26
C SER A 278 -6.51 -6.83 5.15
N SER A 279 -6.94 -5.65 4.68
CA SER A 279 -6.13 -4.43 4.61
C SER A 279 -6.14 -3.63 5.91
N ARG A 280 -7.04 -3.92 6.87
CA ARG A 280 -7.06 -3.26 8.18
C ARG A 280 -6.04 -3.94 9.09
N THR A 281 -4.81 -3.57 8.84
CA THR A 281 -3.64 -3.99 9.59
C THR A 281 -3.71 -3.35 10.98
N LEU A 282 -4.43 -3.98 11.91
CA LEU A 282 -4.59 -3.53 13.30
C LEU A 282 -3.55 -4.20 14.18
N LEU A 283 -2.99 -3.46 15.14
CA LEU A 283 -2.29 -4.08 16.26
C LEU A 283 -3.30 -4.98 16.99
N SER A 284 -2.88 -6.18 17.39
CA SER A 284 -3.73 -7.15 18.09
C SER A 284 -4.51 -6.55 19.27
N LYS A 285 -3.94 -5.60 20.01
CA LYS A 285 -4.65 -4.85 21.08
C LYS A 285 -5.79 -3.97 20.57
N GLN A 286 -5.63 -3.33 19.40
CA GLN A 286 -6.69 -2.55 18.76
C GLN A 286 -7.76 -3.47 18.15
N ALA A 287 -7.34 -4.55 17.49
CA ALA A 287 -8.23 -5.58 16.96
C ALA A 287 -9.12 -6.18 18.07
N LEU A 288 -8.53 -6.50 19.23
CA LEU A 288 -9.26 -6.99 20.40
C LEU A 288 -10.23 -5.95 20.97
N LYS A 289 -9.83 -4.66 21.06
CA LYS A 289 -10.72 -3.60 21.53
C LYS A 289 -11.94 -3.42 20.62
N GLU A 290 -11.74 -3.41 19.31
CA GLU A 290 -12.84 -3.29 18.34
C GLU A 290 -13.80 -4.48 18.42
N PHE A 291 -13.26 -5.70 18.54
CA PHE A 291 -14.08 -6.90 18.73
C PHE A 291 -14.92 -6.82 20.02
N MET A 292 -14.32 -6.41 21.14
CA MET A 292 -15.03 -6.29 22.42
C MET A 292 -16.14 -5.23 22.41
N VAL A 293 -16.02 -4.17 21.60
CA VAL A 293 -17.07 -3.15 21.45
C VAL A 293 -18.23 -3.67 20.59
N THR A 294 -17.97 -4.53 19.61
CA THR A 294 -19.01 -5.10 18.72
C THR A 294 -19.82 -6.26 19.32
N GLN A 295 -19.44 -6.75 20.50
CA GLN A 295 -20.14 -7.85 21.20
C GLN A 295 -21.11 -7.39 22.29
N ILE A 296 -21.30 -6.08 22.46
CA ILE A 296 -22.32 -5.52 23.35
C ILE A 296 -23.57 -5.25 22.48
N PRO A 297 -24.69 -5.98 22.71
CA PRO A 297 -25.92 -5.78 21.95
C PRO A 297 -26.55 -4.41 22.16
#